data_AF-A0A9W8HB25-F1
#
_entry.id   AF-A0A9W8HB25-F1
#
_cell.length_a   1.000
_cell.length_b   1.000
_cell.length_c   1.000
_cell.angle_alpha   90.00
_cell.angle_beta   90.00
_cell.angle_gamma   90.00
#
_symmetry.space_group_name_H-M   'P 1'
#
loop_
_entity.id
_entity.type
_entity.pdbx_description
1 polymer ?
#
loop_
_entity_poly.entity_id
_entity_poly.type
_entity_poly.pdbx_seq_one_letter_code
_entity_poly.pdbx_strand_id
1 'polypeptide(L)'
;MSSELFASYESEYNALAAAIRQRLDRTLPELVGAERRNALNTTERELTEVSELAEQMGMELLTLEGPERQRAAPRVRQYKAEVERLRREARKVSQGLGNYESNRRALLGDSPARDLSAEEAGLDSDHRTRLLSGNERLLRGSERLQESHRIAIETEAVGASILNDLRSQREQIVNTRDTLAQADAHIDRSQRTLRTMTRRLLTNKMITTGLIVIGASLVLLILYIKLTR
;
A
#
# COMPACT_ATOMS: atom_id res chain seq x y z
N MET A 1 -20.12 -18.82 -8.85
CA MET A 1 -19.10 -18.83 -9.91
C MET A 1 -18.06 -17.74 -9.69
N SER A 2 -18.26 -16.46 -10.04
CA SER A 2 -17.24 -15.40 -9.84
C SER A 2 -16.91 -15.11 -8.37
N SER A 3 -17.93 -15.12 -7.50
CA SER A 3 -17.76 -14.91 -6.05
C SER A 3 -16.98 -16.04 -5.35
N GLU A 4 -17.06 -17.27 -5.87
CA GLU A 4 -16.34 -18.45 -5.32
C GLU A 4 -14.87 -18.47 -5.74
N LEU A 5 -14.57 -18.06 -6.99
CA LEU A 5 -13.19 -17.88 -7.44
C LEU A 5 -12.48 -16.80 -6.62
N PHE A 6 -13.15 -15.67 -6.40
CA PHE A 6 -12.61 -14.60 -5.58
C PHE A 6 -12.30 -15.06 -4.14
N ALA A 7 -13.18 -15.89 -3.55
CA ALA A 7 -12.96 -16.45 -2.22
C ALA A 7 -11.78 -17.43 -2.18
N SER A 8 -11.57 -18.24 -3.23
CA SER A 8 -10.39 -19.13 -3.35
C SER A 8 -9.10 -18.32 -3.40
N TYR A 9 -9.04 -17.31 -4.27
CA TYR A 9 -7.87 -16.43 -4.37
C TYR A 9 -7.62 -15.65 -3.09
N GLU A 10 -8.66 -15.21 -2.40
CA GLU A 10 -8.53 -14.53 -1.11
C GLU A 10 -7.96 -15.48 -0.04
N SER A 11 -8.36 -16.75 -0.02
CA SER A 11 -7.82 -17.75 0.90
C SER A 11 -6.34 -18.05 0.62
N GLU A 12 -5.98 -18.25 -0.64
CA GLU A 12 -4.61 -18.52 -1.09
C GLU A 12 -3.69 -17.31 -0.80
N TYR A 13 -4.15 -16.10 -1.11
CA TYR A 13 -3.45 -14.86 -0.80
C TYR A 13 -3.15 -14.74 0.70
N ASN A 14 -4.16 -14.96 1.55
CA ASN A 14 -3.99 -14.81 2.99
C ASN A 14 -3.02 -15.85 3.58
N ALA A 15 -3.07 -17.10 3.08
CA ALA A 15 -2.17 -18.16 3.51
C ALA A 15 -0.70 -17.83 3.15
N LEU A 16 -0.46 -17.43 1.89
CA LEU A 16 0.88 -17.08 1.41
C LEU A 16 1.41 -15.79 2.06
N ALA A 17 0.58 -14.76 2.21
CA ALA A 17 0.97 -13.51 2.87
C ALA A 17 1.35 -13.73 4.34
N ALA A 18 0.62 -14.59 5.06
CA ALA A 18 0.95 -14.96 6.44
C ALA A 18 2.28 -15.73 6.52
N ALA A 19 2.51 -16.67 5.60
CA ALA A 19 3.76 -17.42 5.52
C ALA A 19 4.97 -16.50 5.22
N ILE A 20 4.82 -15.56 4.28
CA ILE A 20 5.84 -14.56 3.94
C ILE A 20 6.16 -13.69 5.15
N ARG A 21 5.15 -13.15 5.84
CA ARG A 21 5.34 -12.35 7.06
C ARG A 21 6.11 -13.10 8.13
N GLN A 22 5.71 -14.34 8.41
CA GLN A 22 6.39 -15.17 9.40
C GLN A 22 7.85 -15.41 9.02
N ARG A 23 8.14 -15.67 7.75
CA ARG A 23 9.52 -15.85 7.26
C ARG A 23 10.32 -14.57 7.34
N LEU A 24 9.72 -13.42 7.02
CA LEU A 24 10.37 -12.12 7.06
C LEU A 24 10.73 -11.69 8.49
N ASP A 25 9.80 -11.90 9.42
CA ASP A 25 9.92 -11.41 10.80
C ASP A 25 10.66 -12.36 11.75
N ARG A 26 10.53 -13.69 11.57
CA ARG A 26 11.11 -14.68 12.50
C ARG A 26 12.29 -15.45 11.91
N THR A 27 12.18 -15.84 10.65
CA THR A 27 13.14 -16.78 10.03
C THR A 27 14.36 -16.03 9.49
N LEU A 28 14.16 -14.94 8.75
CA LEU A 28 15.27 -14.14 8.19
C LEU A 28 16.23 -13.50 9.21
N PRO A 29 15.84 -13.13 10.44
CA PRO A 29 16.76 -12.65 11.46
C PRO A 29 17.58 -13.75 12.12
N GLU A 30 17.04 -14.96 12.22
CA GLU A 30 17.70 -16.11 12.87
C GLU A 30 18.71 -16.81 11.95
N LEU A 31 18.47 -16.79 10.64
CA LEU A 31 19.34 -17.42 9.65
C LEU A 31 20.55 -16.55 9.28
N VAL A 32 21.71 -17.18 9.08
CA VAL A 32 22.98 -16.49 8.74
C VAL A 32 23.58 -17.06 7.44
N GLY A 33 24.12 -16.21 6.59
CA GLY A 33 24.89 -16.61 5.40
C GLY A 33 24.05 -17.22 4.27
N ALA A 34 24.47 -18.40 3.78
CA ALA A 34 23.90 -19.04 2.58
C ALA A 34 22.44 -19.48 2.76
N GLU A 35 22.06 -19.92 3.96
CA GLU A 35 20.68 -20.32 4.26
C GLU A 35 19.74 -19.10 4.28
N ARG A 36 20.22 -17.95 4.78
CA ARG A 36 19.50 -16.67 4.72
C ARG A 36 19.26 -16.23 3.29
N ARG A 37 20.25 -16.44 2.40
CA ARG A 37 20.16 -16.11 0.98
C ARG A 37 19.17 -17.01 0.23
N ASN A 38 19.19 -18.31 0.52
CA ASN A 38 18.20 -19.25 -0.03
C ASN A 38 16.79 -18.95 0.47
N ALA A 39 16.62 -18.65 1.76
CA ALA A 39 15.34 -18.24 2.32
C ALA A 39 14.84 -16.94 1.66
N LEU A 40 15.70 -15.94 1.46
CA LEU A 40 15.36 -14.72 0.73
C LEU A 40 14.91 -14.99 -0.71
N ASN A 41 15.65 -15.79 -1.46
CA ASN A 41 15.28 -16.13 -2.84
C ASN A 41 13.92 -16.84 -2.92
N THR A 42 13.63 -17.73 -1.95
CA THR A 42 12.32 -18.39 -1.84
C THR A 42 11.24 -17.37 -1.50
N THR A 43 11.48 -16.47 -0.55
CA THR A 43 10.55 -15.39 -0.20
C THR A 43 10.31 -14.42 -1.36
N GLU A 44 11.31 -14.12 -2.19
CA GLU A 44 11.15 -13.29 -3.38
C GLU A 44 10.28 -13.96 -4.46
N ARG A 45 10.37 -15.29 -4.61
CA ARG A 45 9.47 -16.06 -5.47
C ARG A 45 8.04 -16.05 -4.95
N GLU A 46 7.85 -16.35 -3.66
CA GLU A 46 6.54 -16.32 -2.99
C GLU A 46 5.91 -14.91 -3.05
N LEU A 47 6.71 -13.84 -2.95
CA LEU A 47 6.25 -12.46 -3.13
C LEU A 47 5.76 -12.16 -4.55
N THR A 48 6.34 -12.81 -5.56
CA THR A 48 5.90 -12.66 -6.95
C THR A 48 4.57 -13.36 -7.16
N GLU A 49 4.41 -14.58 -6.63
CA GLU A 49 3.16 -15.34 -6.65
C GLU A 49 2.00 -14.61 -5.94
N VAL A 50 2.26 -14.01 -4.77
CA VAL A 50 1.26 -13.21 -4.05
C VAL A 50 0.91 -11.92 -4.80
N SER A 51 1.86 -11.33 -5.52
CA SER A 51 1.61 -10.17 -6.39
C SER A 51 0.70 -10.54 -7.56
N GLU A 52 0.93 -11.69 -8.19
CA GLU A 52 0.09 -12.21 -9.27
C GLU A 52 -1.33 -12.52 -8.80
N LEU A 53 -1.48 -13.15 -7.62
CA LEU A 53 -2.79 -13.37 -6.99
C LEU A 53 -3.53 -12.04 -6.71
N ALA A 54 -2.83 -11.02 -6.23
CA ALA A 54 -3.42 -9.70 -5.98
C ALA A 54 -3.85 -8.98 -7.28
N GLU A 55 -3.17 -9.23 -8.39
CA GLU A 55 -3.57 -8.76 -9.73
C GLU A 55 -4.78 -9.52 -10.26
N GLN A 56 -4.78 -10.85 -10.15
CA GLN A 56 -5.90 -11.71 -10.55
C GLN A 56 -7.19 -11.37 -9.79
N MET A 57 -7.12 -11.17 -8.47
CA MET A 57 -8.26 -10.68 -7.68
C MET A 57 -8.73 -9.29 -8.13
N GLY A 58 -7.82 -8.45 -8.62
CA GLY A 58 -8.15 -7.15 -9.21
C GLY A 58 -8.88 -7.27 -10.55
N MET A 59 -8.55 -8.27 -11.36
CA MET A 59 -9.23 -8.57 -12.61
C MET A 59 -10.63 -9.16 -12.36
N GLU A 60 -10.76 -10.05 -11.39
CA GLU A 60 -12.09 -10.56 -10.95
C GLU A 60 -12.95 -9.47 -10.30
N LEU A 61 -12.33 -8.44 -9.71
CA LEU A 61 -13.08 -7.28 -9.22
C LEU A 61 -13.80 -6.51 -10.36
N LEU A 62 -13.26 -6.56 -11.58
CA LEU A 62 -13.87 -5.92 -12.75
C LEU A 62 -15.07 -6.73 -13.28
N THR A 63 -15.10 -8.04 -13.05
CA THR A 63 -16.19 -8.94 -13.46
C THR A 63 -17.34 -8.97 -12.44
N LEU A 64 -17.09 -8.57 -11.18
CA LEU A 64 -18.10 -8.44 -10.14
C LEU A 64 -18.94 -7.16 -10.28
N GLU A 65 -20.27 -7.27 -10.16
CA GLU A 65 -21.19 -6.12 -10.22
C GLU A 65 -21.90 -5.85 -8.89
N GLY A 66 -22.39 -4.61 -8.71
CA GLY A 66 -23.27 -4.25 -7.60
C GLY A 66 -22.61 -4.21 -6.21
N PRO A 67 -23.29 -4.71 -5.16
CA PRO A 67 -22.85 -4.54 -3.76
C PRO A 67 -21.63 -5.40 -3.37
N GLU A 68 -21.37 -6.51 -4.08
CA GLU A 68 -20.19 -7.36 -3.81
C GLU A 68 -18.90 -6.64 -4.21
N ARG A 69 -18.89 -5.97 -5.36
CA ARG A 69 -17.76 -5.13 -5.81
C ARG A 69 -17.45 -4.01 -4.82
N GLN A 70 -18.48 -3.36 -4.27
CA GLN A 70 -18.28 -2.27 -3.30
C GLN A 70 -17.63 -2.75 -1.99
N ARG A 71 -17.87 -4.00 -1.58
CA ARG A 71 -17.24 -4.61 -0.39
C ARG A 71 -15.84 -5.15 -0.68
N ALA A 72 -15.62 -5.73 -1.85
CA ALA A 72 -14.34 -6.31 -2.24
C ALA A 72 -13.29 -5.27 -2.67
N ALA A 73 -13.71 -4.17 -3.30
CA ALA A 73 -12.81 -3.13 -3.82
C ALA A 73 -11.83 -2.53 -2.79
N PRO A 74 -12.25 -2.12 -1.57
CA PRO A 74 -11.32 -1.63 -0.57
C PRO A 74 -10.35 -2.71 -0.07
N ARG A 75 -10.79 -3.97 0.01
CA ARG A 75 -9.96 -5.10 0.46
C ARG A 75 -8.85 -5.39 -0.55
N VAL A 76 -9.16 -5.45 -1.85
CA VAL A 76 -8.16 -5.63 -2.92
C VAL A 76 -7.14 -4.48 -2.93
N ARG A 77 -7.56 -3.23 -2.68
CA ARG A 77 -6.63 -2.10 -2.54
C ARG A 77 -5.70 -2.25 -1.34
N GLN A 78 -6.21 -2.72 -0.21
CA GLN A 78 -5.40 -3.00 0.98
C GLN A 78 -4.40 -4.13 0.73
N TYR A 79 -4.83 -5.23 0.09
CA TYR A 79 -3.96 -6.34 -0.27
C TYR A 79 -2.82 -5.91 -1.20
N LYS A 80 -3.10 -5.09 -2.23
CA LYS A 80 -2.05 -4.52 -3.10
C LYS A 80 -1.06 -3.63 -2.32
N ALA A 81 -1.55 -2.78 -1.42
CA ALA A 81 -0.69 -1.94 -0.59
C ALA A 81 0.19 -2.75 0.37
N GLU A 82 -0.35 -3.87 0.88
CA GLU A 82 0.36 -4.79 1.76
C GLU A 82 1.47 -5.55 1.02
N VAL A 83 1.21 -6.06 -0.19
CA VAL A 83 2.23 -6.71 -1.04
C VAL A 83 3.40 -5.77 -1.31
N GLU A 84 3.10 -4.50 -1.64
CA GLU A 84 4.13 -3.49 -1.86
C GLU A 84 4.93 -3.18 -0.58
N ARG A 85 4.31 -3.26 0.60
CA ARG A 85 5.02 -3.13 1.87
C ARG A 85 5.99 -4.29 2.09
N LEU A 86 5.51 -5.53 1.91
CA LEU A 86 6.32 -6.74 2.07
C LEU A 86 7.48 -6.80 1.06
N ARG A 87 7.25 -6.36 -0.19
CA ARG A 87 8.31 -6.19 -1.20
C ARG A 87 9.40 -5.21 -0.75
N ARG A 88 9.03 -4.06 -0.19
CA ARG A 88 10.00 -3.08 0.33
C ARG A 88 10.78 -3.63 1.52
N GLU A 89 10.12 -4.35 2.41
CA GLU A 89 10.78 -4.98 3.56
C GLU A 89 11.77 -6.06 3.10
N ALA A 90 11.39 -6.95 2.18
CA ALA A 90 12.28 -7.95 1.58
C ALA A 90 13.50 -7.31 0.90
N ARG A 91 13.29 -6.24 0.10
CA ARG A 91 14.38 -5.50 -0.56
C ARG A 91 15.35 -4.85 0.43
N LYS A 92 14.85 -4.30 1.54
CA LYS A 92 15.71 -3.74 2.59
C LYS A 92 16.58 -4.82 3.22
N VAL A 93 16.01 -6.00 3.47
CA VAL A 93 16.77 -7.14 4.03
C VAL A 93 17.81 -7.62 3.02
N SER A 94 17.48 -7.79 1.74
CA SER A 94 18.42 -8.23 0.71
C SER A 94 19.55 -7.23 0.45
N GLN A 95 19.25 -5.92 0.42
CA GLN A 95 20.27 -4.86 0.33
C GLN A 95 21.19 -4.84 1.56
N GLY A 96 20.64 -5.09 2.76
CA GLY A 96 21.41 -5.23 3.99
C GLY A 96 22.43 -6.36 3.95
N LEU A 97 22.07 -7.52 3.35
CA LEU A 97 23.02 -8.62 3.12
C LEU A 97 24.10 -8.26 2.08
N GLY A 98 23.71 -7.64 0.96
CA GLY A 98 24.65 -7.27 -0.10
C GLY A 98 25.75 -6.32 0.38
N ASN A 99 25.39 -5.36 1.23
CA ASN A 99 26.32 -4.44 1.87
C ASN A 99 27.18 -5.12 2.93
N TYR A 100 26.65 -6.10 3.66
CA TYR A 100 27.42 -6.88 4.63
C TYR A 100 28.45 -7.79 3.96
N GLU A 101 28.09 -8.48 2.87
CA GLU A 101 29.02 -9.30 2.08
C GLU A 101 30.08 -8.45 1.38
N SER A 102 29.71 -7.31 0.79
CA SER A 102 30.68 -6.43 0.12
C SER A 102 31.64 -5.80 1.11
N ASN A 103 31.15 -5.36 2.28
CA ASN A 103 32.00 -4.84 3.35
C ASN A 103 32.90 -5.93 3.94
N ARG A 104 32.41 -7.16 4.13
CA ARG A 104 33.24 -8.28 4.60
C ARG A 104 34.32 -8.65 3.59
N ARG A 105 34.02 -8.62 2.29
CA ARG A 105 34.98 -8.90 1.23
C ARG A 105 36.01 -7.77 1.05
N ALA A 106 35.62 -6.52 1.34
CA ALA A 106 36.52 -5.38 1.40
C ALA A 106 37.40 -5.38 2.67
N LEU A 107 36.89 -5.87 3.80
CA LEU A 107 37.61 -5.98 5.07
C LEU A 107 38.53 -7.20 5.15
N LEU A 108 38.13 -8.34 4.57
CA LEU A 108 38.97 -9.52 4.36
C LEU A 108 39.86 -9.37 3.12
N GLY A 109 40.38 -8.16 2.93
CA GLY A 109 41.13 -7.74 1.75
C GLY A 109 42.02 -8.85 1.22
N ASP A 110 41.91 -9.06 -0.09
CA ASP A 110 42.83 -9.80 -0.94
C ASP A 110 44.28 -9.45 -0.54
N SER A 111 44.84 -10.22 0.39
CA SER A 111 46.25 -10.15 0.74
C SER A 111 46.97 -11.05 -0.24
N PRO A 112 47.62 -10.51 -1.30
CA PRO A 112 48.64 -11.29 -1.95
C PRO A 112 49.69 -11.58 -0.88
N ALA A 113 49.90 -12.86 -0.61
CA ALA A 113 50.99 -13.33 0.23
C ALA A 113 52.26 -12.60 -0.21
N ARG A 114 52.74 -11.73 0.68
CA ARG A 114 53.94 -10.93 0.48
C ARG A 114 55.11 -11.89 0.71
N ASP A 115 55.49 -12.61 -0.33
CA ASP A 115 56.71 -13.41 -0.33
C ASP A 115 57.91 -12.47 -0.20
N LEU A 116 58.55 -12.57 0.96
CA LEU A 116 59.72 -11.84 1.38
C LEU A 116 60.97 -12.49 0.77
N SER A 117 61.25 -12.25 -0.51
CA SER A 117 62.55 -12.62 -1.10
C SER A 117 62.78 -12.00 -2.48
N ALA A 118 63.23 -10.74 -2.55
CA ALA A 118 63.95 -10.17 -3.70
C ALA A 118 64.39 -8.72 -3.42
N GLU A 119 65.24 -8.51 -2.44
CA GLU A 119 65.82 -7.21 -2.10
C GLU A 119 67.15 -7.06 -2.86
N GLU A 120 67.12 -6.59 -4.12
CA GLU A 120 68.19 -5.72 -4.69
C GLU A 120 67.97 -5.30 -6.16
N ALA A 121 67.02 -5.88 -6.90
CA ALA A 121 66.76 -5.49 -8.31
C ALA A 121 65.50 -4.62 -8.53
N GLY A 122 64.79 -4.25 -7.46
CA GLY A 122 63.38 -3.84 -7.53
C GLY A 122 63.06 -2.34 -7.60
N LEU A 123 64.04 -1.43 -7.48
CA LEU A 123 63.74 0.01 -7.28
C LEU A 123 63.06 0.70 -8.48
N ASP A 124 63.40 0.33 -9.71
CA ASP A 124 62.79 0.89 -10.93
C ASP A 124 61.45 0.21 -11.27
N SER A 125 61.37 -1.11 -11.03
CA SER A 125 60.13 -1.89 -11.16
C SER A 125 59.07 -1.43 -10.15
N ASP A 126 59.45 -1.12 -8.91
CA ASP A 126 58.55 -0.65 -7.86
C ASP A 126 58.01 0.75 -8.17
N HIS A 127 58.82 1.65 -8.76
CA HIS A 127 58.33 2.95 -9.23
C HIS A 127 57.31 2.83 -10.37
N ARG A 128 57.58 1.99 -11.37
CA ARG A 128 56.65 1.72 -12.48
C ARG A 128 55.36 1.06 -12.00
N THR A 129 55.47 0.11 -11.07
CA THR A 129 54.32 -0.59 -10.47
C THR A 129 53.46 0.38 -9.65
N ARG A 130 54.07 1.31 -8.90
CA ARG A 130 53.35 2.38 -8.20
C ARG A 130 52.62 3.33 -9.14
N LEU A 131 53.24 3.76 -10.24
CA LEU A 131 52.59 4.63 -11.23
C LEU A 131 51.43 3.93 -11.94
N LEU A 132 51.58 2.66 -12.33
CA LEU A 132 50.50 1.86 -12.91
C LEU A 132 49.34 1.69 -11.92
N SER A 133 49.63 1.39 -10.65
CA SER A 133 48.61 1.26 -9.60
C SER A 133 47.90 2.60 -9.32
N GLY A 134 48.60 3.73 -9.44
CA GLY A 134 48.03 5.07 -9.33
C GLY A 134 47.09 5.40 -10.49
N ASN A 135 47.49 5.05 -11.71
CA ASN A 135 46.67 5.23 -12.91
C ASN A 135 45.40 4.36 -12.87
N GLU A 136 45.53 3.09 -12.46
CA GLU A 136 44.41 2.18 -12.31
C GLU A 136 43.42 2.63 -11.22
N ARG A 137 43.92 3.22 -10.13
CA ARG A 137 43.08 3.84 -9.09
C ARG A 137 42.35 5.08 -9.61
N LEU A 138 43.01 5.90 -10.43
CA LEU A 138 42.39 7.08 -11.05
C LEU A 138 41.31 6.67 -12.06
N LEU A 139 41.57 5.67 -12.91
CA LEU A 139 40.60 5.15 -13.86
C LEU A 139 39.36 4.61 -13.14
N ARG A 140 39.55 3.78 -12.11
CA ARG A 140 38.45 3.29 -11.26
C ARG A 140 37.71 4.42 -10.52
N GLY A 141 38.43 5.46 -10.09
CA GLY A 141 37.83 6.65 -9.48
C GLY A 141 36.96 7.43 -10.47
N SER A 142 37.43 7.60 -11.71
CA SER A 142 36.71 8.26 -12.79
C SER A 142 35.45 7.49 -13.17
N GLU A 143 35.54 6.17 -13.30
CA GLU A 143 34.38 5.31 -13.60
C GLU A 143 33.32 5.39 -12.48
N ARG A 144 33.75 5.35 -11.21
CA ARG A 144 32.85 5.53 -10.07
C ARG A 144 32.21 6.91 -10.02
N LEU A 145 32.95 7.97 -10.37
CA LEU A 145 32.40 9.32 -10.45
C LEU A 145 31.35 9.43 -11.56
N GLN A 146 31.62 8.85 -12.72
CA GLN A 146 30.66 8.82 -13.83
C GLN A 146 29.40 8.05 -13.45
N GLU A 147 29.53 6.90 -12.78
CA GLU A 147 28.37 6.15 -12.30
C GLU A 147 27.62 6.90 -11.20
N SER A 148 28.33 7.56 -10.27
CA SER A 148 27.70 8.38 -9.23
C SER A 148 26.93 9.55 -9.83
N HIS A 149 27.45 10.19 -10.89
CA HIS A 149 26.77 11.24 -11.62
C HIS A 149 25.51 10.71 -12.33
N ARG A 150 25.58 9.53 -12.95
CA ARG A 150 24.42 8.87 -13.56
C ARG A 150 23.32 8.59 -12.54
N ILE A 151 23.69 8.02 -11.39
CA ILE A 151 22.77 7.73 -10.28
C ILE A 151 22.18 9.03 -9.71
N ALA A 152 22.97 10.09 -9.60
CA ALA A 152 22.50 11.38 -9.11
C ALA A 152 21.42 11.97 -10.02
N ILE A 153 21.61 11.92 -11.35
CA ILE A 153 20.60 12.37 -12.34
C ILE A 153 19.34 11.50 -12.27
N GLU A 154 19.49 10.18 -12.17
CA GLU A 154 18.34 9.28 -12.02
C GLU A 154 17.56 9.59 -10.72
N THR A 155 18.28 9.87 -9.64
CA THR A 155 17.70 10.25 -8.35
C THR A 155 16.98 11.61 -8.43
N GLU A 156 17.55 12.57 -9.16
CA GLU A 156 16.90 13.87 -9.41
C GLU A 156 15.60 13.69 -10.18
N ALA A 157 15.59 12.85 -11.22
CA ALA A 157 14.39 12.54 -12.01
C ALA A 157 13.30 11.88 -11.15
N VAL A 158 13.67 10.92 -10.29
CA VAL A 158 12.74 10.31 -9.33
C VAL A 158 12.23 11.34 -8.33
N GLY A 159 13.09 12.21 -7.80
CA GLY A 159 12.71 13.30 -6.91
C GLY A 159 11.72 14.27 -7.55
N ALA A 160 11.94 14.64 -8.81
CA ALA A 160 11.02 15.48 -9.57
C ALA A 160 9.65 14.82 -9.77
N SER A 161 9.63 13.51 -10.06
CA SER A 161 8.37 12.74 -10.16
C SER A 161 7.61 12.73 -8.83
N ILE A 162 8.31 12.51 -7.71
CA ILE A 162 7.69 12.52 -6.37
C ILE A 162 7.08 13.89 -6.07
N LEU A 163 7.78 14.99 -6.41
CA LEU A 163 7.24 16.34 -6.21
C LEU A 163 5.97 16.58 -7.04
N ASN A 164 5.93 16.07 -8.28
CA ASN A 164 4.74 16.16 -9.12
C ASN A 164 3.57 15.33 -8.56
N ASP A 165 3.84 14.13 -8.06
CA ASP A 165 2.83 13.28 -7.43
C ASP A 165 2.28 13.91 -6.14
N LEU A 166 3.14 14.48 -5.30
CA LEU A 166 2.73 15.20 -4.09
C LEU A 166 1.86 16.41 -4.43
N ARG A 167 2.17 17.12 -5.51
CA ARG A 167 1.35 18.23 -6.00
C ARG A 167 -0.04 17.73 -6.44
N SER A 168 -0.09 16.65 -7.23
CA SER A 168 -1.35 16.02 -7.67
C SER A 168 -2.19 15.52 -6.50
N GLN A 169 -1.56 14.86 -5.52
CA GLN A 169 -2.22 14.42 -4.29
C GLN A 169 -2.79 15.59 -3.48
N ARG A 170 -2.04 16.70 -3.36
CA ARG A 170 -2.53 17.91 -2.70
C ARG A 170 -3.78 18.45 -3.39
N GLU A 171 -3.78 18.51 -4.71
CA GLU A 171 -4.93 18.96 -5.50
C GLU A 171 -6.14 18.04 -5.31
N GLN A 172 -5.92 16.73 -5.30
CA GLN A 172 -6.97 15.75 -5.01
C GLN A 172 -7.56 15.92 -3.60
N ILE A 173 -6.73 16.17 -2.59
CA ILE A 173 -7.20 16.44 -1.22
C ILE A 173 -8.03 17.72 -1.16
N VAL A 174 -7.60 18.79 -1.83
CA VAL A 174 -8.34 20.06 -1.89
C VAL A 174 -9.70 19.85 -2.55
N ASN A 175 -9.75 19.20 -3.72
CA ASN A 175 -11.00 18.92 -4.42
C ASN A 175 -11.95 18.03 -3.60
N THR A 176 -11.41 17.03 -2.88
CA THR A 176 -12.19 16.16 -2.00
C THR A 176 -12.79 16.95 -0.84
N ARG A 177 -12.03 17.87 -0.25
CA ARG A 177 -12.51 18.76 0.82
C ARG A 177 -13.61 19.70 0.35
N ASP A 178 -13.46 20.30 -0.82
CA ASP A 178 -14.48 21.18 -1.40
C ASP A 178 -15.77 20.39 -1.73
N THR A 179 -15.63 19.18 -2.27
CA THR A 179 -16.77 18.28 -2.53
C THR A 179 -17.48 17.87 -1.24
N LEU A 180 -16.73 17.56 -0.18
CA LEU A 180 -17.28 17.26 1.15
C LEU A 180 -18.03 18.45 1.75
N ALA A 181 -17.44 19.65 1.69
CA ALA A 181 -18.09 20.86 2.18
C ALA A 181 -19.40 21.17 1.43
N GLN A 182 -19.43 20.94 0.12
CA GLN A 182 -20.66 21.04 -0.68
C GLN A 182 -21.69 19.97 -0.28
N ALA A 183 -21.26 18.72 -0.10
CA ALA A 183 -22.13 17.63 0.34
C ALA A 183 -22.77 17.94 1.70
N ASP A 184 -22.00 18.45 2.67
CA ASP A 184 -22.52 18.88 3.97
C ASP A 184 -23.58 19.99 3.83
N ALA A 185 -23.37 20.96 2.94
CA ALA A 185 -24.36 21.99 2.64
C ALA A 185 -25.64 21.43 1.97
N HIS A 186 -25.52 20.37 1.17
CA HIS A 186 -26.68 19.65 0.61
C HIS A 186 -27.41 18.82 1.68
N ILE A 187 -26.68 18.23 2.63
CA ILE A 187 -27.26 17.49 3.76
C ILE A 187 -28.07 18.43 4.65
N ASP A 188 -27.56 19.61 5.00
CA ASP A 188 -28.28 20.57 5.85
C ASP A 188 -29.59 21.05 5.18
N ARG A 189 -29.55 21.33 3.87
CA ARG A 189 -30.76 21.65 3.08
C ARG A 189 -31.77 20.50 3.06
N SER A 190 -31.28 19.26 2.91
CA SER A 190 -32.13 18.07 2.91
C SER A 190 -32.77 17.84 4.27
N GLN A 191 -32.03 18.05 5.37
CA GLN A 191 -32.55 17.95 6.74
C GLN A 191 -33.63 19.00 7.03
N ARG A 192 -33.46 20.25 6.57
CA ARG A 192 -34.50 21.29 6.68
C ARG A 192 -35.77 20.91 5.91
N THR A 193 -35.61 20.40 4.69
CA THR A 193 -36.73 19.97 3.85
C THR A 193 -37.49 18.79 4.50
N LEU A 194 -36.75 17.79 4.99
CA LEU A 194 -37.32 16.66 5.73
C LEU A 194 -38.07 17.13 6.97
N ARG A 195 -37.50 18.01 7.80
CA ARG A 195 -38.21 18.58 8.97
C ARG A 195 -39.54 19.24 8.59
N THR A 196 -39.58 19.92 7.44
CA THR A 196 -40.80 20.56 6.93
C THR A 196 -41.84 19.53 6.51
N MET A 197 -41.41 18.45 5.84
CA MET A 197 -42.29 17.33 5.48
C MET A 197 -42.81 16.58 6.72
N THR A 198 -41.95 16.31 7.71
CA THR A 198 -42.34 15.63 8.96
C THR A 198 -43.37 16.45 9.74
N ARG A 199 -43.20 17.78 9.84
CA ARG A 199 -44.20 18.66 10.47
C ARG A 199 -45.55 18.60 9.75
N ARG A 200 -45.56 18.71 8.42
CA ARG A 200 -46.80 18.62 7.62
C ARG A 200 -47.50 17.28 7.80
N LEU A 201 -46.75 16.17 7.82
CA LEU A 201 -47.28 14.84 8.10
C LEU A 201 -47.94 14.77 9.48
N LEU A 202 -47.28 15.30 10.52
CA LEU A 202 -47.82 15.29 11.88
C LEU A 202 -49.11 16.11 11.97
N THR A 203 -49.13 17.31 11.39
CA THR A 203 -50.32 18.18 11.37
C THR A 203 -51.48 17.51 10.64
N ASN A 204 -51.25 16.96 9.45
CA ASN A 204 -52.29 16.24 8.70
C ASN A 204 -52.82 15.05 9.51
N LYS A 205 -51.94 14.28 10.17
CA LYS A 205 -52.33 13.14 10.99
C LYS A 205 -53.18 13.57 12.19
N MET A 206 -52.83 14.67 12.86
CA MET A 206 -53.63 15.24 13.95
C MET A 206 -55.02 15.71 13.49
N ILE A 207 -55.11 16.38 12.33
CA ILE A 207 -56.38 16.83 11.75
C ILE A 207 -57.29 15.63 11.47
N THR A 208 -56.74 14.58 10.83
CA THR A 208 -57.51 13.37 10.51
C THR A 208 -57.99 12.65 11.77
N THR A 209 -57.15 12.50 12.79
CA THR A 209 -57.56 11.90 14.08
C THR A 209 -58.65 12.73 14.76
N GLY A 210 -58.55 14.06 14.74
CA GLY A 210 -59.56 14.96 15.30
C GLY A 210 -60.93 14.80 14.65
N LEU A 211 -60.99 14.73 13.31
CA LEU A 211 -62.25 14.50 12.58
C LEU A 211 -62.93 13.17 12.96
N ILE A 212 -62.14 12.10 13.09
CA ILE A 212 -62.66 10.78 13.48
C ILE A 212 -63.24 10.83 14.91
N VAL A 213 -62.54 11.45 15.86
CA VAL A 213 -63.01 11.58 17.25
C VAL A 213 -64.29 12.40 17.35
N ILE A 214 -64.37 13.53 16.64
CA ILE A 214 -65.58 14.37 16.60
C ILE A 214 -66.75 13.59 16.01
N GLY A 215 -66.55 12.90 14.88
CA GLY A 215 -67.57 12.06 14.26
C GLY A 215 -68.08 10.97 15.20
N ALA A 216 -67.18 10.24 15.88
CA ALA A 216 -67.54 9.23 16.86
C ALA A 216 -68.32 9.80 18.04
N SER A 217 -67.91 10.97 18.56
CA SER A 217 -68.60 11.64 19.67
C SER A 217 -70.03 12.07 19.34
N LEU A 218 -70.27 12.57 18.11
CA LEU A 218 -71.61 12.93 17.64
C LEU A 218 -72.52 11.71 17.53
N VAL A 219 -72.01 10.60 16.98
CA VAL A 219 -72.77 9.34 16.89
C VAL A 219 -73.14 8.83 18.29
N LEU A 220 -72.20 8.86 19.24
CA LEU A 220 -72.43 8.48 20.64
C LEU A 220 -73.49 9.36 21.31
N LEU A 221 -73.43 10.68 21.08
CA LEU A 221 -74.40 11.64 21.61
C LEU A 221 -75.82 11.37 21.09
N ILE A 222 -75.97 11.13 19.78
CA ILE A 222 -77.27 10.81 19.17
C ILE A 222 -77.82 9.50 19.73
N LEU A 223 -76.97 8.47 19.86
CA LEU A 223 -77.35 7.19 20.47
C LEU A 223 -77.83 7.36 21.91
N TYR A 224 -77.12 8.17 22.70
CA TYR A 224 -77.49 8.45 24.08
C TYR A 224 -78.86 9.13 24.17
N ILE A 225 -79.09 10.19 23.38
CA ILE A 225 -80.37 10.91 23.35
C ILE A 225 -81.51 9.99 22.90
N LYS A 226 -81.28 9.13 21.90
CA LYS A 226 -82.28 8.19 21.41
C LYS A 226 -82.57 7.06 22.41
N LEU A 227 -81.61 6.67 23.23
CA LEU A 227 -81.80 5.61 24.22
C LEU A 227 -82.46 6.12 25.51
N THR A 228 -82.22 7.38 25.87
CA THR A 228 -82.83 8.01 27.05
C THR A 228 -84.21 8.62 26.80
N ARG A 229 -84.61 8.81 25.54
CA ARG A 229 -85.89 9.42 25.15
C ARG A 229 -86.77 8.42 24.43
#